data_AF-A0A374VAM3-F1
#
_entry.id   AF-A0A374VAM3-F1
#
_cell.length_a   1.000
_cell.length_b   1.000
_cell.length_c   1.000
_cell.angle_alpha   90.00
_cell.angle_beta   90.00
_cell.angle_gamma   90.00
#
_symmetry.space_group_name_H-M   'P 1'
#
loop_
_entity.id
_entity.type
_entity.pdbx_description
1 polymer ?
#
loop_
_entity_poly.entity_id
_entity_poly.type
_entity_poly.pdbx_seq_one_letter_code
_entity_poly.pdbx_strand_id
1 'polypeptide(L)'
;MKKNYLLAAMASGVMLFSACSNDEAIMDGSDNNAEQTLVLQVASTGDNLTTRAGRPLLSSEAKQTIDNVKVIICQGTGNGNVKYVQTIDQWSAEANASSKPYGGATGGHGREAIIKLADGDKLAAGEYTVYAFGYSDNSDYTDLAAKITGITQGGDFNENVTLTLNKIGEEIFAGSCELKVEDGKGFYTPVILNRQVAGTMAYLTDIPCVAGGTKLQLVASDRNTNLVLGHFANHDLDGNGTATDANVNYVVNGTATATDKVIYEIALDDWFNNPALDADKNGLIDVDNNNWKGESTKYAKGSVFAGNFVIPFAKTSENTFTLQLVDNASTILKSWKVKLPTGDKQLSTHTSYIWNNNTFTENVTVQDAADKFNVVRNHLYSIGTRTLDAPTQPGTDPDDKPESLVNKQELVLKVNDNWEVIHNMELE
;
A
#
# COMPACT_ATOMS: atom_id res chain seq x y z
N MET A 1 9.76 -13.04 32.95
CA MET A 1 10.69 -13.80 32.09
C MET A 1 10.45 -13.34 30.66
N LYS A 2 11.37 -12.53 30.12
CA LYS A 2 11.25 -11.94 28.78
C LYS A 2 11.56 -13.02 27.75
N LYS A 3 10.60 -13.38 26.90
CA LYS A 3 10.81 -14.26 25.76
C LYS A 3 11.27 -13.41 24.58
N ASN A 4 12.56 -13.50 24.25
CA ASN A 4 13.07 -13.03 22.98
C ASN A 4 12.46 -13.92 21.90
N TYR A 5 11.54 -13.38 21.11
CA TYR A 5 11.08 -14.02 19.89
C TYR A 5 12.20 -13.89 18.86
N LEU A 6 13.01 -14.95 18.76
CA LEU A 6 13.89 -15.19 17.62
C LEU A 6 13.03 -15.19 16.36
N LEU A 7 13.32 -14.24 15.45
CA LEU A 7 12.87 -14.23 14.07
C LEU A 7 13.12 -15.61 13.46
N ALA A 8 12.06 -16.33 13.13
CA ALA A 8 12.13 -17.69 12.61
C ALA A 8 11.41 -17.76 11.26
N ALA A 9 12.18 -18.14 10.23
CA ALA A 9 11.83 -18.41 8.83
C ALA A 9 11.53 -17.14 8.01
N MET A 10 12.09 -16.90 6.81
CA MET A 10 12.38 -17.85 5.75
C MET A 10 13.68 -17.52 4.98
N ALA A 11 14.59 -18.48 4.94
CA ALA A 11 15.63 -18.63 3.91
C ALA A 11 15.46 -20.01 3.30
N SER A 12 14.40 -20.22 2.53
CA SER A 12 14.15 -21.47 1.82
C SER A 12 14.53 -21.28 0.36
N GLY A 13 15.84 -21.34 0.04
CA GLY A 13 16.26 -21.37 -1.37
C GLY A 13 17.65 -20.84 -1.74
N VAL A 14 18.57 -20.60 -0.81
CA VAL A 14 20.00 -20.50 -1.16
C VAL A 14 20.75 -21.45 -0.23
N MET A 15 20.94 -22.68 -0.70
CA MET A 15 21.94 -23.56 -0.12
C MET A 15 23.28 -22.83 -0.18
N LEU A 16 23.92 -22.66 0.97
CA LEU A 16 25.32 -22.29 1.08
C LEU A 16 26.12 -23.29 0.24
N PHE A 17 26.49 -22.90 -0.98
CA PHE A 17 27.49 -23.63 -1.76
C PHE A 17 28.87 -23.30 -1.21
N SER A 18 29.17 -23.79 -0.01
CA SER A 18 30.53 -24.18 0.35
C SER A 18 30.65 -25.68 0.04
N ALA A 19 31.19 -25.97 -1.13
CA ALA A 19 31.45 -27.32 -1.61
C ALA A 19 32.31 -28.11 -0.60
N CYS A 20 32.04 -29.40 -0.51
CA CYS A 20 32.74 -30.37 0.32
C CYS A 20 34.26 -30.34 0.10
N SER A 21 34.99 -29.97 1.14
CA SER A 21 36.15 -30.74 1.60
C SER A 21 36.21 -30.61 3.11
N ASN A 22 36.33 -31.73 3.80
CA ASN A 22 36.40 -31.86 5.25
C ASN A 22 37.31 -30.77 5.85
N ASP A 23 36.72 -29.89 6.65
CA ASP A 23 37.19 -29.56 7.99
C ASP A 23 36.13 -28.69 8.68
N GLU A 24 35.92 -28.95 9.96
CA GLU A 24 35.02 -28.20 10.83
C GLU A 24 35.49 -26.75 10.95
N ALA A 25 34.83 -25.83 10.23
CA ALA A 25 35.07 -24.40 10.38
C ALA A 25 33.84 -23.73 10.98
N ILE A 26 33.84 -23.66 12.32
CA ILE A 26 33.24 -22.54 13.05
C ILE A 26 33.75 -21.26 12.38
N MET A 27 32.86 -20.31 12.06
CA MET A 27 33.24 -19.00 11.52
C MET A 27 34.11 -18.26 12.54
N ASP A 28 35.41 -18.52 12.52
CA ASP A 28 36.45 -17.72 13.13
C ASP A 28 37.09 -16.87 12.03
N GLY A 29 37.25 -15.58 12.32
CA GLY A 29 37.56 -14.56 11.33
C GLY A 29 39.00 -14.64 10.83
N SER A 30 39.16 -14.57 9.50
CA SER A 30 40.34 -13.97 8.83
C SER A 30 40.30 -14.10 7.30
N ASP A 31 39.11 -14.18 6.68
CA ASP A 31 39.01 -14.09 5.23
C ASP A 31 38.81 -12.63 4.82
N ASN A 32 39.86 -12.03 4.26
CA ASN A 32 39.84 -10.69 3.66
C ASN A 32 38.91 -10.57 2.43
N ASN A 33 38.10 -11.60 2.16
CA ASN A 33 37.18 -11.67 1.03
C ASN A 33 35.74 -12.03 1.44
N ALA A 34 35.35 -11.76 2.69
CA ALA A 34 33.99 -12.02 3.15
C ALA A 34 32.93 -11.29 2.31
N GLU A 35 31.87 -12.01 1.91
CA GLU A 35 30.83 -11.50 1.01
C GLU A 35 29.86 -10.56 1.71
N GLN A 36 29.53 -9.42 1.09
CA GLN A 36 28.54 -8.47 1.59
C GLN A 36 27.29 -8.51 0.70
N THR A 37 26.17 -8.92 1.27
CA THR A 37 24.94 -9.22 0.54
C THR A 37 23.72 -8.56 1.20
N LEU A 38 22.93 -7.86 0.40
CA LEU A 38 21.60 -7.37 0.76
C LEU A 38 20.53 -8.25 0.13
N VAL A 39 19.45 -8.48 0.87
CA VAL A 39 18.23 -9.10 0.34
C VAL A 39 17.14 -8.05 0.40
N LEU A 40 16.65 -7.62 -0.75
CA LEU A 40 15.50 -6.73 -0.82
C LEU A 40 14.24 -7.59 -0.84
N GLN A 41 13.29 -7.28 0.02
CA GLN A 41 12.01 -7.97 0.10
C GLN A 41 10.88 -6.95 0.03
N VAL A 42 9.95 -7.18 -0.88
CA VAL A 42 8.67 -6.48 -0.89
C VAL A 42 7.61 -7.52 -0.53
N ALA A 43 7.08 -7.43 0.69
CA ALA A 43 6.09 -8.34 1.22
C ALA A 43 4.74 -8.21 0.48
N SER A 44 4.07 -9.34 0.25
CA SER A 44 2.76 -9.44 -0.42
C SER A 44 2.22 -10.86 -0.27
N THR A 45 1.37 -11.19 0.71
CA THR A 45 0.95 -12.59 1.02
C THR A 45 -0.10 -13.20 0.09
N GLY A 46 -0.16 -12.76 -1.18
CA GLY A 46 -1.21 -13.21 -2.08
C GLY A 46 -0.97 -14.47 -2.86
N ASP A 47 -2.00 -15.34 -2.92
CA ASP A 47 -1.97 -16.59 -3.67
C ASP A 47 -1.93 -16.36 -5.19
N ASN A 48 -2.24 -15.14 -5.65
CA ASN A 48 -2.19 -14.70 -7.04
C ASN A 48 -1.12 -13.63 -7.24
N LEU A 49 0.15 -14.05 -7.32
CA LEU A 49 1.33 -13.25 -7.69
C LEU A 49 1.27 -12.73 -9.15
N THR A 50 0.18 -12.08 -9.53
CA THR A 50 -0.02 -11.45 -10.83
C THR A 50 0.32 -9.97 -10.74
N THR A 51 1.04 -9.49 -11.74
CA THR A 51 1.52 -8.11 -11.84
C THR A 51 0.36 -7.23 -12.29
N ARG A 52 0.24 -6.00 -11.76
CA ARG A 52 -0.84 -5.08 -12.19
C ARG A 52 -0.34 -4.23 -13.35
N ALA A 53 -0.69 -4.60 -14.57
CA ALA A 53 -0.55 -3.72 -15.72
C ALA A 53 -1.71 -2.71 -15.72
N GLY A 54 -1.48 -1.50 -15.20
CA GLY A 54 -2.47 -0.42 -15.19
C GLY A 54 -2.66 0.20 -13.80
N ARG A 55 -2.88 1.52 -13.79
CA ARG A 55 -2.83 2.38 -12.59
C ARG A 55 -4.10 2.50 -11.72
N PRO A 56 -5.21 1.73 -11.85
CA PRO A 56 -6.28 1.77 -10.84
C PRO A 56 -6.10 0.71 -9.74
N LEU A 57 -6.53 1.02 -8.51
CA LEU A 57 -6.71 0.04 -7.44
C LEU A 57 -8.02 -0.71 -7.69
N LEU A 58 -7.95 -2.00 -8.03
CA LEU A 58 -9.09 -2.77 -8.56
C LEU A 58 -9.70 -3.78 -7.61
N SER A 59 -9.06 -4.05 -6.47
CA SER A 59 -9.52 -4.97 -5.42
C SER A 59 -8.61 -4.82 -4.19
N SER A 60 -8.86 -5.60 -3.13
CA SER A 60 -7.95 -5.70 -1.99
C SER A 60 -6.74 -6.62 -2.22
N GLU A 61 -6.67 -7.30 -3.37
CA GLU A 61 -5.56 -8.17 -3.79
C GLU A 61 -4.22 -7.38 -3.73
N ALA A 62 -3.18 -7.96 -3.12
CA ALA A 62 -1.86 -7.32 -3.07
C ALA A 62 -1.09 -7.51 -4.36
N LYS A 63 -1.53 -6.82 -5.40
CA LYS A 63 -0.69 -6.62 -6.56
C LYS A 63 0.32 -5.53 -6.27
N GLN A 64 1.58 -5.82 -6.55
CA GLN A 64 2.65 -4.83 -6.55
C GLN A 64 2.75 -4.23 -7.94
N THR A 65 2.68 -2.90 -8.04
CA THR A 65 2.98 -2.17 -9.30
C THR A 65 4.36 -1.52 -9.21
N ILE A 66 5.37 -2.35 -9.01
CA ILE A 66 6.78 -1.91 -8.90
C ILE A 66 7.50 -2.28 -10.18
N ASP A 67 7.95 -1.28 -10.92
CA ASP A 67 8.79 -1.47 -12.10
C ASP A 67 10.27 -1.50 -11.69
N ASN A 68 10.65 -0.65 -10.74
CA ASN A 68 12.04 -0.46 -10.32
C ASN A 68 12.17 -0.36 -8.80
N VAL A 69 13.31 -0.82 -8.28
CA VAL A 69 13.72 -0.60 -6.89
C VAL A 69 15.07 0.12 -6.84
N LYS A 70 15.10 1.30 -6.21
CA LYS A 70 16.33 2.07 -5.94
C LYS A 70 16.81 1.76 -4.53
N VAL A 71 18.07 1.39 -4.39
CA VAL A 71 18.77 1.19 -3.12
C VAL A 71 19.81 2.27 -2.94
N ILE A 72 19.87 2.85 -1.74
CA ILE A 72 20.82 3.88 -1.31
C ILE A 72 21.38 3.44 0.05
N ILE A 73 22.71 3.34 0.18
CA ILE A 73 23.36 3.07 1.47
C ILE A 73 24.09 4.34 1.91
N CYS A 74 23.74 4.83 3.09
CA CYS A 74 24.39 5.97 3.74
C CYS A 74 25.26 5.50 4.91
N GLN A 75 26.39 6.15 5.15
CA GLN A 75 27.17 5.95 6.38
C GLN A 75 26.65 6.86 7.51
N GLY A 76 26.36 6.28 8.67
CA GLY A 76 25.78 6.96 9.83
C GLY A 76 24.33 7.44 9.63
N THR A 77 23.82 8.22 10.60
CA THR A 77 22.50 8.84 10.57
C THR A 77 22.62 10.34 10.22
N GLY A 78 22.05 10.77 9.09
CA GLY A 78 22.03 12.18 8.67
C GLY A 78 22.56 12.49 7.25
N ASN A 79 22.37 13.73 6.81
CA ASN A 79 22.62 14.18 5.43
C ASN A 79 24.09 14.06 5.00
N GLY A 80 24.33 13.49 3.81
CA GLY A 80 25.59 13.68 3.07
C GLY A 80 26.64 12.58 3.14
N ASN A 81 26.25 11.31 3.06
CA ASN A 81 27.17 10.18 3.20
C ASN A 81 26.81 8.96 2.33
N VAL A 82 26.31 9.15 1.11
CA VAL A 82 25.93 8.03 0.23
C VAL A 82 27.17 7.25 -0.20
N LYS A 83 27.29 5.98 0.21
CA LYS A 83 28.41 5.09 -0.11
C LYS A 83 28.12 4.13 -1.24
N TYR A 84 26.86 3.78 -1.44
CA TYR A 84 26.45 2.85 -2.46
C TYR A 84 25.07 3.21 -2.99
N VAL A 85 24.89 3.01 -4.29
CA VAL A 85 23.62 3.17 -4.96
C VAL A 85 23.47 2.07 -6.01
N GLN A 86 22.30 1.43 -6.05
CA GLN A 86 21.93 0.53 -7.14
C GLN A 86 20.47 0.73 -7.50
N THR A 87 20.15 0.65 -8.79
CA THR A 87 18.77 0.47 -9.25
C THR A 87 18.63 -0.96 -9.76
N ILE A 88 17.55 -1.62 -9.35
CA ILE A 88 17.08 -2.88 -9.90
C ILE A 88 15.89 -2.56 -10.78
N ASP A 89 16.10 -2.61 -12.09
CA ASP A 89 15.03 -2.43 -13.07
C ASP A 89 14.31 -3.77 -13.32
N GLN A 90 13.13 -3.69 -13.96
CA GLN A 90 12.34 -4.88 -14.30
C GLN A 90 11.98 -5.73 -13.08
N TRP A 91 11.68 -5.09 -11.95
CA TRP A 91 11.39 -5.76 -10.69
C TRP A 91 10.25 -6.77 -10.85
N SER A 92 9.13 -6.34 -11.43
CA SER A 92 7.94 -7.18 -11.65
C SER A 92 7.70 -7.56 -13.11
N ALA A 93 8.72 -7.53 -13.98
CA ALA A 93 8.50 -7.85 -15.40
C ALA A 93 8.02 -9.31 -15.59
N GLU A 94 7.06 -9.54 -16.50
CA GLU A 94 6.57 -10.90 -16.78
C GLU A 94 7.67 -11.83 -17.33
N ALA A 95 8.63 -11.26 -18.07
CA ALA A 95 9.80 -11.94 -18.58
C ALA A 95 11.07 -11.23 -18.10
N ASN A 96 12.09 -12.00 -17.71
CA ASN A 96 13.40 -11.52 -17.26
C ASN A 96 13.34 -10.61 -16.01
N ALA A 97 12.43 -10.89 -15.08
CA ALA A 97 12.39 -10.15 -13.82
C ALA A 97 13.72 -10.24 -13.06
N SER A 98 14.21 -9.09 -12.58
CA SER A 98 15.41 -9.02 -11.72
C SER A 98 15.16 -9.45 -10.28
N SER A 99 13.89 -9.68 -9.92
CA SER A 99 13.48 -10.25 -8.65
C SER A 99 12.74 -11.58 -8.90
N LYS A 100 12.61 -12.39 -7.86
CA LYS A 100 11.87 -13.66 -7.90
C LYS A 100 10.83 -13.70 -6.78
N PRO A 101 9.73 -14.46 -6.94
CA PRO A 101 8.83 -14.71 -5.84
C PRO A 101 9.52 -15.43 -4.67
N TYR A 102 9.10 -15.17 -3.42
CA TYR A 102 9.56 -15.88 -2.24
C TYR A 102 8.40 -16.39 -1.35
N GLY A 103 8.68 -17.39 -0.51
CA GLY A 103 7.88 -17.73 0.67
C GLY A 103 6.92 -18.94 0.61
N GLY A 104 6.84 -19.65 -0.52
CA GLY A 104 6.31 -21.03 -0.60
C GLY A 104 4.91 -21.26 0.00
N ALA A 105 4.56 -22.52 0.32
CA ALA A 105 3.24 -22.90 0.85
C ALA A 105 2.98 -22.49 2.32
N THR A 106 3.82 -21.63 2.90
CA THR A 106 3.92 -21.38 4.35
C THR A 106 3.71 -19.93 4.76
N GLY A 107 3.14 -19.09 3.89
CA GLY A 107 2.48 -17.84 4.32
C GLY A 107 3.28 -16.54 4.18
N GLY A 108 4.57 -16.60 3.85
CA GLY A 108 5.28 -15.44 3.31
C GLY A 108 5.04 -15.41 1.81
N HIS A 109 4.59 -14.29 1.24
CA HIS A 109 4.55 -14.16 -0.21
C HIS A 109 5.05 -12.76 -0.58
N GLY A 110 5.54 -12.57 -1.81
CA GLY A 110 6.13 -11.31 -2.27
C GLY A 110 7.24 -11.53 -3.29
N ARG A 111 8.01 -10.48 -3.58
CA ARG A 111 9.18 -10.56 -4.48
C ARG A 111 10.45 -10.19 -3.73
N GLU A 112 11.53 -10.91 -4.03
CA GLU A 112 12.85 -10.66 -3.47
C GLU A 112 13.92 -10.53 -4.57
N ALA A 113 14.92 -9.70 -4.30
CA ALA A 113 16.14 -9.63 -5.11
C ALA A 113 17.36 -9.59 -4.19
N ILE A 114 18.46 -10.19 -4.66
CA ILE A 114 19.72 -10.22 -3.91
C ILE A 114 20.70 -9.27 -4.58
N ILE A 115 21.21 -8.31 -3.81
CA ILE A 115 22.31 -7.44 -4.21
C ILE A 115 23.57 -7.96 -3.53
N LYS A 116 24.55 -8.39 -4.32
CA LYS A 116 25.89 -8.67 -3.84
C LYS A 116 26.80 -7.49 -4.16
N LEU A 117 27.41 -6.89 -3.14
CA LEU A 117 28.36 -5.80 -3.34
C LEU A 117 29.62 -6.35 -4.01
N ALA A 118 30.03 -5.74 -5.13
CA ALA A 118 31.28 -6.06 -5.80
C ALA A 118 32.47 -5.61 -4.94
N ASP A 119 33.67 -6.16 -5.18
CA ASP A 119 34.85 -5.89 -4.35
C ASP A 119 35.18 -4.40 -4.21
N GLY A 120 34.98 -3.60 -5.26
CA GLY A 120 35.19 -2.14 -5.23
C GLY A 120 34.10 -1.36 -4.47
N ASP A 121 32.95 -1.99 -4.22
CA ASP A 121 31.78 -1.39 -3.57
C ASP A 121 31.59 -1.87 -2.13
N LYS A 122 32.45 -2.79 -1.67
CA LYS A 122 32.40 -3.29 -0.29
C LYS A 122 32.53 -2.15 0.71
N LEU A 123 31.64 -2.16 1.70
CA LEU A 123 31.61 -1.20 2.78
C LEU A 123 32.73 -1.51 3.78
N ALA A 124 33.47 -0.49 4.20
CA ALA A 124 34.40 -0.58 5.31
C ALA A 124 33.67 -0.74 6.64
N ALA A 125 34.36 -1.15 7.70
CA ALA A 125 33.80 -1.23 9.03
C ALA A 125 33.16 0.10 9.48
N GLY A 126 31.95 0.04 10.03
CA GLY A 126 31.19 1.23 10.44
C GLY A 126 29.69 0.98 10.56
N GLU A 127 28.96 2.04 10.88
CA GLU A 127 27.50 2.06 10.95
C GLU A 127 26.92 2.69 9.68
N TYR A 128 25.89 2.05 9.14
CA TYR A 128 25.24 2.42 7.89
C TYR A 128 23.73 2.32 8.03
N THR A 129 23.02 3.03 7.16
CA THR A 129 21.59 2.84 6.95
C THR A 129 21.34 2.57 5.47
N VAL A 130 20.66 1.47 5.20
CA VAL A 130 20.19 1.10 3.87
C VAL A 130 18.78 1.64 3.70
N TYR A 131 18.51 2.32 2.60
CA TYR A 131 17.20 2.79 2.19
C TYR A 131 16.84 2.16 0.85
N ALA A 132 15.61 1.72 0.69
CA ALA A 132 15.11 1.15 -0.56
C ALA A 132 13.76 1.77 -0.94
N PHE A 133 13.56 2.05 -2.23
CA PHE A 133 12.37 2.69 -2.77
C PHE A 133 11.88 1.94 -4.01
N GLY A 134 10.65 1.44 -3.98
CA GLY A 134 9.98 0.79 -5.11
C GLY A 134 9.00 1.74 -5.80
N TYR A 135 9.14 1.92 -7.12
CA TYR A 135 8.40 2.90 -7.90
C TYR A 135 8.11 2.45 -9.35
N SER A 136 7.24 3.18 -10.05
CA SER A 136 6.85 2.92 -11.44
C SER A 136 7.69 3.73 -12.44
N ASP A 137 7.87 3.22 -13.67
CA ASP A 137 8.65 3.88 -14.73
C ASP A 137 8.11 5.26 -15.10
N ASN A 138 6.77 5.38 -15.17
CA ASN A 138 6.09 6.60 -15.59
C ASN A 138 5.54 7.38 -14.40
N SER A 139 6.26 7.44 -13.28
CA SER A 139 5.76 8.02 -12.05
C SER A 139 5.20 9.45 -12.23
N ASP A 140 4.04 9.71 -11.63
CA ASP A 140 3.40 11.02 -11.54
C ASP A 140 3.96 11.86 -10.37
N TYR A 141 4.86 11.31 -9.54
CA TYR A 141 5.66 12.08 -8.57
C TYR A 141 6.71 12.93 -9.30
N THR A 142 6.48 14.24 -9.33
CA THR A 142 7.24 15.21 -10.15
C THR A 142 8.71 15.35 -9.80
N ASP A 143 9.04 15.06 -8.55
CA ASP A 143 10.34 15.27 -7.92
C ASP A 143 11.01 13.95 -7.53
N LEU A 144 10.42 12.81 -7.88
CA LEU A 144 11.00 11.48 -7.66
C LEU A 144 12.39 11.36 -8.30
N ALA A 145 12.53 11.86 -9.52
CA ALA A 145 13.81 11.81 -10.23
C ALA A 145 14.89 12.64 -9.53
N ALA A 146 14.56 13.86 -9.13
CA ALA A 146 15.52 14.76 -8.49
C ALA A 146 15.89 14.33 -7.07
N LYS A 147 14.95 13.73 -6.32
CA LYS A 147 15.11 13.47 -4.89
C LYS A 147 15.44 12.01 -4.53
N ILE A 148 15.17 11.06 -5.43
CA ILE A 148 15.38 9.62 -5.18
C ILE A 148 16.21 8.98 -6.30
N THR A 149 15.70 8.95 -7.54
CA THR A 149 16.34 8.10 -8.57
C THR A 149 17.65 8.69 -9.10
N GLY A 150 17.78 10.02 -9.08
CA GLY A 150 18.98 10.77 -9.44
C GLY A 150 20.07 10.83 -8.36
N ILE A 151 19.85 10.23 -7.17
CA ILE A 151 20.89 10.13 -6.14
C ILE A 151 22.01 9.22 -6.65
N THR A 152 23.26 9.67 -6.44
CA THR A 152 24.49 8.98 -6.83
C THR A 152 25.40 8.78 -5.61
N GLN A 153 26.35 7.86 -5.74
CA GLN A 153 27.43 7.70 -4.75
C GLN A 153 28.17 9.03 -4.53
N GLY A 154 28.52 9.32 -3.28
CA GLY A 154 29.12 10.58 -2.85
C GLY A 154 28.16 11.77 -2.78
N GLY A 155 26.89 11.60 -3.15
CA GLY A 155 25.86 12.62 -3.04
C GLY A 155 25.25 12.75 -1.64
N ASP A 156 24.36 13.73 -1.51
CA ASP A 156 23.58 13.96 -0.30
C ASP A 156 22.23 13.26 -0.37
N PHE A 157 21.81 12.67 0.75
CA PHE A 157 20.51 12.05 0.90
C PHE A 157 19.97 12.29 2.32
N ASN A 158 18.66 12.54 2.44
CA ASN A 158 17.92 12.65 3.70
C ASN A 158 16.76 11.66 3.63
N GLU A 159 16.49 10.92 4.71
CA GLU A 159 15.42 9.91 4.74
C GLU A 159 14.00 10.49 4.62
N ASN A 160 13.79 11.69 5.14
CA ASN A 160 12.48 12.36 5.17
C ASN A 160 12.23 13.14 3.86
N VAL A 161 12.29 12.42 2.74
CA VAL A 161 12.06 13.00 1.41
C VAL A 161 10.58 13.34 1.25
N THR A 162 10.29 14.60 0.94
CA THR A 162 8.95 15.00 0.48
C THR A 162 8.85 14.88 -1.03
N LEU A 163 7.90 14.10 -1.53
CA LEU A 163 7.55 13.95 -2.93
C LEU A 163 6.22 14.65 -3.23
N THR A 164 6.07 15.23 -4.41
CA THR A 164 4.89 15.99 -4.86
C THR A 164 4.21 15.25 -5.99
N LEU A 165 2.95 14.86 -5.78
CA LEU A 165 2.16 14.10 -6.74
C LEU A 165 1.29 15.04 -7.59
N ASN A 166 1.43 14.96 -8.91
CA ASN A 166 0.67 15.81 -9.84
C ASN A 166 -0.76 15.31 -10.12
N LYS A 167 -1.04 14.06 -9.79
CA LYS A 167 -2.35 13.42 -9.96
C LYS A 167 -2.82 12.84 -8.63
N ILE A 168 -3.98 12.20 -8.61
CA ILE A 168 -4.44 11.48 -7.42
C ILE A 168 -4.10 10.02 -7.59
N GLY A 169 -3.41 9.48 -6.59
CA GLY A 169 -3.20 8.05 -6.44
C GLY A 169 -2.05 7.51 -7.28
N GLU A 170 -0.90 7.39 -6.62
CA GLU A 170 0.20 6.58 -7.10
C GLU A 170 0.81 5.80 -5.93
N GLU A 171 1.00 4.52 -6.17
CA GLU A 171 1.64 3.62 -5.23
C GLU A 171 3.16 3.84 -5.21
N ILE A 172 3.74 3.85 -4.01
CA ILE A 172 5.19 3.88 -3.81
C ILE A 172 5.52 3.09 -2.54
N PHE A 173 6.60 2.32 -2.60
CA PHE A 173 7.07 1.47 -1.51
C PHE A 173 8.39 2.00 -0.97
N ALA A 174 8.59 1.88 0.33
CA ALA A 174 9.86 2.27 0.94
C ALA A 174 10.14 1.46 2.20
N GLY A 175 11.42 1.32 2.51
CA GLY A 175 11.92 0.62 3.68
C GLY A 175 13.32 1.06 4.05
N SER A 176 13.74 0.80 5.28
CA SER A 176 15.12 0.97 5.71
C SER A 176 15.64 -0.18 6.56
N CYS A 177 16.95 -0.24 6.71
CA CYS A 177 17.60 -1.13 7.66
C CYS A 177 18.87 -0.49 8.20
N GLU A 178 19.04 -0.50 9.51
CA GLU A 178 20.32 -0.15 10.14
C GLU A 178 21.29 -1.33 10.01
N LEU A 179 22.50 -1.06 9.55
CA LEU A 179 23.51 -2.06 9.24
C LEU A 179 24.82 -1.69 9.94
N LYS A 180 25.32 -2.61 10.75
CA LYS A 180 26.68 -2.53 11.30
C LYS A 180 27.61 -3.45 10.53
N VAL A 181 28.62 -2.88 9.88
CA VAL A 181 29.67 -3.62 9.19
C VAL A 181 30.87 -3.77 10.11
N GLU A 182 31.31 -5.00 10.31
CA GLU A 182 32.51 -5.32 11.08
C GLU A 182 33.69 -5.60 10.15
N ASP A 183 34.90 -5.28 10.60
CA ASP A 183 36.11 -5.48 9.80
C ASP A 183 36.33 -6.96 9.50
N GLY A 184 36.70 -7.27 8.26
CA GLY A 184 36.88 -8.65 7.78
C GLY A 184 35.62 -9.53 7.79
N LYS A 185 34.42 -8.98 8.01
CA LYS A 185 33.16 -9.75 8.04
C LYS A 185 32.19 -9.34 6.94
N GLY A 186 31.56 -10.36 6.37
CA GLY A 186 30.44 -10.23 5.45
C GLY A 186 29.14 -9.97 6.20
N PHE A 187 28.08 -9.64 5.47
CA PHE A 187 26.74 -9.53 6.02
C PHE A 187 25.70 -10.08 5.06
N TYR A 188 24.55 -10.45 5.62
CA TYR A 188 23.36 -10.88 4.90
C TYR A 188 22.15 -10.26 5.60
N THR A 189 21.65 -9.16 5.07
CA THR A 189 20.65 -8.32 5.76
C THR A 189 19.43 -8.07 4.88
N PRO A 190 18.21 -8.37 5.38
CA PRO A 190 16.98 -8.06 4.67
C PRO A 190 16.62 -6.57 4.80
N VAL A 191 16.10 -6.00 3.71
CA VAL A 191 15.45 -4.68 3.71
C VAL A 191 14.02 -4.89 3.24
N ILE A 192 13.06 -4.61 4.12
CA ILE A 192 11.64 -4.84 3.87
C ILE A 192 11.01 -3.52 3.45
N LEU A 193 10.40 -3.49 2.27
CA LEU A 193 9.69 -2.31 1.78
C LEU A 193 8.19 -2.47 1.99
N ASN A 194 7.57 -1.45 2.58
CA ASN A 194 6.13 -1.36 2.78
C ASN A 194 5.53 -0.18 2.02
N ARG A 195 4.23 -0.25 1.72
CA ARG A 195 3.53 0.80 0.98
C ARG A 195 3.49 2.09 1.78
N GLN A 196 3.75 3.22 1.12
CA GLN A 196 3.81 4.53 1.79
C GLN A 196 2.53 5.35 1.62
N VAL A 197 1.55 4.84 0.89
CA VAL A 197 0.22 5.43 0.66
C VAL A 197 -0.89 4.56 1.25
N ALA A 198 -2.08 5.12 1.40
CA ALA A 198 -3.29 4.38 1.75
C ALA A 198 -4.08 3.97 0.48
N GLY A 199 -4.89 2.93 0.57
CA GLY A 199 -5.83 2.54 -0.47
C GLY A 199 -7.25 2.96 -0.12
N THR A 200 -8.05 3.33 -1.12
CA THR A 200 -9.49 3.57 -0.97
C THR A 200 -10.25 2.89 -2.09
N MET A 201 -11.37 2.24 -1.80
CA MET A 201 -12.25 1.71 -2.84
C MET A 201 -13.72 1.74 -2.44
N ALA A 202 -14.59 1.68 -3.44
CA ALA A 202 -16.01 1.44 -3.30
C ALA A 202 -16.49 0.44 -4.35
N TYR A 203 -17.19 -0.58 -3.90
CA TYR A 203 -17.94 -1.52 -4.70
C TYR A 203 -19.40 -1.44 -4.26
N LEU A 204 -20.27 -0.87 -5.10
CA LEU A 204 -21.59 -0.40 -4.69
C LEU A 204 -22.68 -1.01 -5.55
N THR A 205 -23.86 -1.26 -4.99
CA THR A 205 -25.08 -1.70 -5.70
C THR A 205 -26.31 -0.90 -5.24
N ASP A 206 -27.46 -1.15 -5.88
CA ASP A 206 -28.74 -0.51 -5.57
C ASP A 206 -28.66 1.02 -5.68
N ILE A 207 -28.07 1.47 -6.78
CA ILE A 207 -27.79 2.89 -6.99
C ILE A 207 -29.11 3.67 -7.10
N PRO A 208 -29.34 4.73 -6.29
CA PRO A 208 -30.58 5.49 -6.35
C PRO A 208 -30.76 6.18 -7.70
N CYS A 209 -31.94 6.06 -8.30
CA CYS A 209 -32.33 6.81 -9.48
C CYS A 209 -32.83 8.20 -9.05
N VAL A 210 -31.92 9.17 -9.00
CA VAL A 210 -32.24 10.57 -8.66
C VAL A 210 -32.17 11.43 -9.91
N ALA A 211 -33.18 12.27 -10.12
CA ALA A 211 -33.23 13.17 -11.27
C ALA A 211 -31.98 14.06 -11.35
N GLY A 212 -31.28 14.01 -12.49
CA GLY A 212 -30.02 14.74 -12.71
C GLY A 212 -28.78 14.07 -12.12
N GLY A 213 -28.92 12.94 -11.40
CA GLY A 213 -27.80 12.17 -10.87
C GLY A 213 -26.98 11.53 -11.98
N THR A 214 -25.69 11.79 -11.98
CA THR A 214 -24.77 11.36 -13.06
C THR A 214 -23.51 10.70 -12.55
N LYS A 215 -23.08 11.00 -11.32
CA LYS A 215 -21.78 10.56 -10.80
C LYS A 215 -21.87 10.21 -9.33
N LEU A 216 -21.13 9.19 -8.91
CA LEU A 216 -20.80 8.95 -7.51
C LEU A 216 -19.38 9.44 -7.23
N GLN A 217 -19.16 10.13 -6.12
CA GLN A 217 -17.86 10.65 -5.71
C GLN A 217 -17.57 10.28 -4.26
N LEU A 218 -16.38 9.74 -4.00
CA LEU A 218 -15.86 9.70 -2.64
C LEU A 218 -15.09 11.00 -2.38
N VAL A 219 -15.54 11.78 -1.40
CA VAL A 219 -14.92 13.06 -1.03
C VAL A 219 -14.32 12.94 0.36
N ALA A 220 -13.04 13.30 0.49
CA ALA A 220 -12.34 13.31 1.76
C ALA A 220 -12.47 14.66 2.49
N SER A 221 -12.33 14.66 3.82
CA SER A 221 -12.25 15.91 4.58
C SER A 221 -10.96 16.68 4.33
N ASP A 222 -9.88 15.97 3.98
CA ASP A 222 -8.61 16.52 3.54
C ASP A 222 -8.00 15.60 2.48
N ARG A 223 -7.17 16.16 1.61
CA ARG A 223 -6.45 15.42 0.58
C ARG A 223 -5.09 16.06 0.40
N ASN A 224 -4.02 15.32 0.65
CA ASN A 224 -2.66 15.83 0.53
C ASN A 224 -2.12 15.65 -0.90
N THR A 225 -1.30 16.60 -1.36
CA THR A 225 -0.54 16.48 -2.63
C THR A 225 0.90 16.05 -2.41
N ASN A 226 1.40 16.18 -1.19
CA ASN A 226 2.80 15.90 -0.87
C ASN A 226 2.88 14.70 0.07
N LEU A 227 3.72 13.72 -0.29
CA LEU A 227 4.01 12.53 0.49
C LEU A 227 5.39 12.65 1.13
N VAL A 228 5.48 12.48 2.44
CA VAL A 228 6.76 12.44 3.16
C VAL A 228 7.16 10.98 3.38
N LEU A 229 8.30 10.58 2.83
CA LEU A 229 8.94 9.30 3.14
C LEU A 229 9.61 9.38 4.52
N GLY A 230 9.89 8.26 5.16
CA GLY A 230 10.54 8.19 6.46
C GLY A 230 9.74 7.40 7.51
N HIS A 231 10.33 7.24 8.69
CA HIS A 231 9.79 6.45 9.80
C HIS A 231 9.30 5.06 9.36
N PHE A 232 10.07 4.34 8.53
CA PHE A 232 9.58 3.16 7.82
C PHE A 232 9.17 2.01 8.75
N ALA A 233 8.05 1.37 8.42
CA ALA A 233 7.62 0.12 9.04
C ALA A 233 8.54 -1.00 8.53
N ASN A 234 9.64 -1.29 9.21
CA ASN A 234 10.66 -2.26 8.76
C ASN A 234 10.34 -3.69 9.21
N HIS A 235 9.10 -4.14 9.06
CA HIS A 235 8.65 -5.48 9.48
C HIS A 235 7.98 -6.23 8.33
N ASP A 236 8.08 -7.55 8.37
CA ASP A 236 7.38 -8.45 7.45
C ASP A 236 5.90 -8.55 7.86
N LEU A 237 5.03 -8.59 6.86
CA LEU A 237 3.59 -8.73 7.06
C LEU A 237 3.23 -10.20 6.92
N ASP A 238 3.08 -10.90 8.06
CA ASP A 238 2.70 -12.33 8.13
C ASP A 238 1.18 -12.57 7.85
N GLY A 239 0.59 -11.76 6.97
CA GLY A 239 -0.81 -11.88 6.54
C GLY A 239 -1.51 -10.53 6.37
N ASN A 240 -2.41 -10.47 5.40
CA ASN A 240 -3.07 -9.24 4.99
C ASN A 240 -4.23 -8.79 5.85
N GLY A 241 -4.08 -7.63 6.46
CA GLY A 241 -5.06 -7.08 7.38
C GLY A 241 -5.20 -7.89 8.67
N THR A 242 -4.38 -8.94 8.84
CA THR A 242 -4.35 -9.80 10.03
C THR A 242 -3.14 -9.54 10.91
N ALA A 243 -2.41 -8.43 10.66
CA ALA A 243 -1.30 -8.01 11.48
C ALA A 243 -1.71 -8.00 12.96
N THR A 244 -0.89 -8.65 13.79
CA THR A 244 -1.05 -8.55 15.25
C THR A 244 -0.88 -7.08 15.65
N ASP A 245 -1.57 -6.63 16.70
CA ASP A 245 -1.57 -5.21 17.10
C ASP A 245 -0.15 -4.65 17.36
N ALA A 246 0.80 -5.54 17.70
CA ALA A 246 2.20 -5.17 17.89
C ALA A 246 2.92 -4.74 16.60
N ASN A 247 2.37 -5.07 15.43
CA ASN A 247 2.97 -4.84 14.12
C ASN A 247 2.16 -3.82 13.27
N VAL A 248 1.06 -3.25 13.76
CA VAL A 248 0.29 -2.25 13.00
C VAL A 248 0.92 -0.86 13.18
N ASN A 249 1.21 -0.16 12.08
CA ASN A 249 1.83 1.16 12.09
C ASN A 249 0.88 2.25 11.59
N TYR A 250 0.30 3.00 12.54
CA TYR A 250 -0.57 4.12 12.24
C TYR A 250 0.23 5.38 11.89
N VAL A 251 0.61 5.53 10.62
CA VAL A 251 1.45 6.65 10.17
C VAL A 251 0.73 7.56 9.18
N VAL A 252 0.66 8.85 9.53
CA VAL A 252 0.15 9.92 8.65
C VAL A 252 1.35 10.73 8.15
N ASN A 253 1.63 10.60 6.86
CA ASN A 253 2.81 11.16 6.22
C ASN A 253 2.49 12.09 5.04
N GLY A 254 1.25 12.55 4.91
CA GLY A 254 0.89 13.56 3.90
C GLY A 254 1.02 14.98 4.40
N THR A 255 1.28 15.88 3.46
CA THR A 255 1.27 17.34 3.66
C THR A 255 0.71 18.05 2.43
N ALA A 256 0.53 19.37 2.55
CA ALA A 256 0.00 20.25 1.52
C ALA A 256 -1.40 19.83 1.04
N THR A 257 -2.43 20.39 1.68
CA THR A 257 -3.82 20.19 1.31
C THR A 257 -4.09 20.65 -0.13
N ALA A 258 -4.65 19.74 -0.92
CA ALA A 258 -5.19 20.00 -2.24
C ALA A 258 -6.48 20.84 -2.15
N THR A 259 -6.72 21.64 -3.18
CA THR A 259 -7.96 22.44 -3.28
C THR A 259 -9.18 21.56 -3.51
N ASP A 260 -9.04 20.57 -4.39
CA ASP A 260 -10.05 19.54 -4.60
C ASP A 260 -9.84 18.41 -3.58
N LYS A 261 -10.93 17.75 -3.18
CA LYS A 261 -10.94 16.68 -2.16
C LYS A 261 -11.63 15.41 -2.64
N VAL A 262 -12.06 15.35 -3.89
CA VAL A 262 -12.57 14.13 -4.52
C VAL A 262 -11.41 13.13 -4.62
N ILE A 263 -11.61 11.89 -4.18
CA ILE A 263 -10.60 10.81 -4.25
C ILE A 263 -10.77 10.00 -5.53
N TYR A 264 -12.01 9.69 -5.87
CA TYR A 264 -12.39 9.10 -7.15
C TYR A 264 -13.82 9.51 -7.52
N GLU A 265 -14.11 9.39 -8.82
CA GLU A 265 -15.42 9.61 -9.42
C GLU A 265 -15.81 8.36 -10.22
N ILE A 266 -17.05 7.94 -10.07
CA ILE A 266 -17.69 6.89 -10.87
C ILE A 266 -18.74 7.60 -11.72
N ALA A 267 -18.48 7.72 -13.03
CA ALA A 267 -19.48 8.20 -13.97
C ALA A 267 -20.53 7.09 -14.18
N LEU A 268 -21.80 7.35 -13.88
CA LEU A 268 -22.84 6.34 -13.95
C LEU A 268 -23.15 5.92 -15.39
N ASP A 269 -22.90 6.81 -16.36
CA ASP A 269 -23.02 6.51 -17.78
C ASP A 269 -21.95 5.54 -18.29
N ASP A 270 -20.83 5.33 -17.59
CA ASP A 270 -19.91 4.23 -17.92
C ASP A 270 -20.52 2.86 -17.56
N TRP A 271 -21.37 2.82 -16.54
CA TRP A 271 -21.93 1.59 -15.98
C TRP A 271 -23.38 1.31 -16.38
N PHE A 272 -24.12 2.33 -16.83
CA PHE A 272 -25.54 2.21 -17.20
C PHE A 272 -25.80 2.92 -18.54
N ASN A 273 -26.62 2.33 -19.40
CA ASN A 273 -27.06 2.94 -20.66
C ASN A 273 -27.97 4.15 -20.42
N ASN A 274 -28.79 4.08 -19.38
CA ASN A 274 -29.65 5.14 -18.91
C ASN A 274 -29.66 5.15 -17.36
N PRO A 275 -28.81 5.98 -16.73
CA PRO A 275 -28.79 6.15 -15.27
C PRO A 275 -30.08 6.74 -14.66
N ALA A 276 -31.04 7.18 -15.49
CA ALA A 276 -32.33 7.70 -15.06
C ALA A 276 -33.49 6.71 -15.31
N LEU A 277 -33.20 5.46 -15.65
CA LEU A 277 -34.21 4.44 -15.86
C LEU A 277 -34.65 3.85 -14.51
N ASP A 278 -35.92 4.05 -14.16
CA ASP A 278 -36.60 3.47 -12.99
C ASP A 278 -38.04 3.14 -13.43
N ALA A 279 -38.19 2.08 -14.21
CA ALA A 279 -39.46 1.70 -14.84
C ALA A 279 -40.43 1.08 -13.83
N ASP A 280 -39.90 0.35 -12.84
CA ASP A 280 -40.70 -0.28 -11.78
C ASP A 280 -41.05 0.69 -10.62
N LYS A 281 -40.45 1.89 -10.62
CA LYS A 281 -40.68 2.99 -9.66
C LYS A 281 -40.26 2.62 -8.24
N ASN A 282 -39.22 1.82 -8.11
CA ASN A 282 -38.65 1.46 -6.81
C ASN A 282 -37.64 2.51 -6.29
N GLY A 283 -37.33 3.54 -7.09
CA GLY A 283 -36.42 4.63 -6.74
C GLY A 283 -34.94 4.31 -6.98
N LEU A 284 -34.64 3.19 -7.63
CA LEU A 284 -33.30 2.70 -7.97
C LEU A 284 -33.12 2.69 -9.48
N ILE A 285 -31.86 2.72 -9.92
CA ILE A 285 -31.55 2.56 -11.33
C ILE A 285 -31.83 1.11 -11.72
N ASP A 286 -32.72 0.92 -12.70
CA ASP A 286 -33.04 -0.39 -13.24
C ASP A 286 -31.78 -1.07 -13.76
N VAL A 287 -31.52 -2.29 -13.28
CA VAL A 287 -30.38 -3.11 -13.71
C VAL A 287 -30.73 -4.04 -14.88
N ASP A 288 -32.02 -4.12 -15.22
CA ASP A 288 -32.58 -4.97 -16.27
C ASP A 288 -32.58 -4.29 -17.64
N ASN A 289 -33.16 -4.94 -18.66
CA ASN A 289 -33.35 -4.39 -20.01
C ASN A 289 -32.06 -3.94 -20.71
N ASN A 290 -30.95 -4.66 -20.48
CA ASN A 290 -29.61 -4.28 -20.94
C ASN A 290 -29.18 -2.88 -20.43
N ASN A 291 -29.77 -2.36 -19.35
CA ASN A 291 -29.41 -1.04 -18.86
C ASN A 291 -28.02 -1.05 -18.22
N TRP A 292 -27.72 -2.02 -17.35
CA TRP A 292 -26.39 -2.17 -16.79
C TRP A 292 -25.38 -2.69 -17.83
N LYS A 293 -24.21 -2.05 -17.89
CA LYS A 293 -23.11 -2.28 -18.84
C LYS A 293 -21.83 -2.83 -18.22
N GLY A 294 -21.81 -3.04 -16.91
CA GLY A 294 -20.62 -3.57 -16.25
C GLY A 294 -20.24 -4.97 -16.78
N GLU A 295 -18.97 -5.30 -16.68
CA GLU A 295 -18.45 -6.58 -17.16
C GLU A 295 -18.87 -7.70 -16.20
N SER A 296 -19.88 -8.50 -16.58
CA SER A 296 -20.49 -9.52 -15.71
C SER A 296 -19.55 -10.63 -15.25
N THR A 297 -18.37 -10.76 -15.87
CA THR A 297 -17.30 -11.67 -15.47
C THR A 297 -16.42 -11.09 -14.35
N LYS A 298 -16.53 -9.79 -14.08
CA LYS A 298 -15.70 -9.06 -13.10
C LYS A 298 -16.49 -8.36 -12.00
N TYR A 299 -17.77 -8.08 -12.24
CA TYR A 299 -18.61 -7.29 -11.34
C TYR A 299 -20.00 -7.92 -11.20
N ALA A 300 -20.57 -7.82 -10.01
CA ALA A 300 -21.94 -8.21 -9.72
C ALA A 300 -22.90 -7.39 -10.57
N LYS A 301 -23.95 -8.01 -11.11
CA LYS A 301 -24.93 -7.29 -11.96
C LYS A 301 -25.53 -6.11 -11.19
N GLY A 302 -25.56 -4.94 -11.81
CA GLY A 302 -26.10 -3.71 -11.22
C GLY A 302 -25.12 -2.93 -10.34
N SER A 303 -23.91 -3.45 -10.14
CA SER A 303 -22.91 -2.80 -9.31
C SER A 303 -22.03 -1.81 -10.09
N VAL A 304 -21.36 -0.94 -9.35
CA VAL A 304 -20.31 -0.04 -9.85
C VAL A 304 -19.08 -0.14 -8.97
N PHE A 305 -17.91 0.18 -9.53
CA PHE A 305 -16.65 0.09 -8.82
C PHE A 305 -15.73 1.27 -9.10
N ALA A 306 -15.05 1.75 -8.05
CA ALA A 306 -13.84 2.56 -8.19
C ALA A 306 -12.88 2.28 -7.03
N GLY A 307 -11.59 2.48 -7.29
CA GLY A 307 -10.58 2.51 -6.25
C GLY A 307 -9.41 3.40 -6.64
N ASN A 308 -8.82 4.04 -5.64
CA ASN A 308 -7.66 4.88 -5.82
C ASN A 308 -6.74 4.86 -4.60
N PHE A 309 -5.45 5.09 -4.82
CA PHE A 309 -4.52 5.37 -3.72
C PHE A 309 -4.71 6.82 -3.26
N VAL A 310 -4.42 7.07 -1.99
CA VAL A 310 -4.47 8.41 -1.40
C VAL A 310 -3.24 8.63 -0.52
N ILE A 311 -2.68 9.84 -0.59
CA ILE A 311 -1.65 10.27 0.35
C ILE A 311 -2.32 10.43 1.73
N PRO A 312 -1.83 9.73 2.77
CA PRO A 312 -2.39 9.77 4.13
C PRO A 312 -2.63 11.18 4.65
N PHE A 313 -3.67 11.37 5.44
CA PHE A 313 -4.01 12.68 6.00
C PHE A 313 -4.61 12.54 7.39
N ALA A 314 -4.42 13.58 8.20
CA ALA A 314 -4.92 13.63 9.56
C ALA A 314 -6.41 13.96 9.57
N LYS A 315 -7.15 13.40 10.53
CA LYS A 315 -8.57 13.72 10.73
C LYS A 315 -8.78 15.19 11.03
N THR A 316 -9.94 15.70 10.60
CA THR A 316 -10.36 17.10 10.83
C THR A 316 -11.62 17.14 11.71
N SER A 317 -12.27 18.31 11.82
CA SER A 317 -13.59 18.43 12.46
C SER A 317 -14.72 17.78 11.65
N GLU A 318 -14.50 17.58 10.34
CA GLU A 318 -15.47 17.04 9.39
C GLU A 318 -15.37 15.51 9.29
N ASN A 319 -16.38 14.87 8.66
CA ASN A 319 -16.33 13.43 8.42
C ASN A 319 -15.16 13.09 7.48
N THR A 320 -14.36 12.09 7.84
CA THR A 320 -13.14 11.74 7.10
C THR A 320 -13.44 11.46 5.62
N PHE A 321 -14.50 10.71 5.33
CA PHE A 321 -15.00 10.47 3.98
C PHE A 321 -16.52 10.67 3.91
N THR A 322 -16.98 11.16 2.76
CA THR A 322 -18.40 11.26 2.40
C THR A 322 -18.57 10.72 0.99
N LEU A 323 -19.46 9.76 0.80
CA LEU A 323 -19.90 9.31 -0.52
C LEU A 323 -21.02 10.24 -0.99
N GLN A 324 -20.99 10.71 -2.23
CA GLN A 324 -21.93 11.69 -2.77
C GLN A 324 -22.44 11.24 -4.13
N LEU A 325 -23.75 11.32 -4.35
CA LEU A 325 -24.37 11.28 -5.68
C LEU A 325 -24.54 12.72 -6.14
N VAL A 326 -23.96 13.06 -7.27
CA VAL A 326 -23.93 14.43 -7.81
C VAL A 326 -24.44 14.51 -9.24
N ASP A 327 -24.84 15.72 -9.63
CA ASP A 327 -25.12 16.06 -11.04
C ASP A 327 -23.84 16.41 -11.82
N ASN A 328 -23.99 16.74 -13.11
CA ASN A 328 -22.87 17.11 -13.98
C ASN A 328 -22.15 18.40 -13.54
N ALA A 329 -22.78 19.24 -12.72
CA ALA A 329 -22.21 20.45 -12.15
C ALA A 329 -21.60 20.21 -10.75
N SER A 330 -21.50 18.94 -10.31
CA SER A 330 -21.06 18.53 -8.97
C SER A 330 -21.96 19.04 -7.83
N THR A 331 -23.23 19.31 -8.11
CA THR A 331 -24.23 19.60 -7.07
C THR A 331 -24.59 18.31 -6.35
N ILE A 332 -24.51 18.32 -5.02
CA ILE A 332 -24.84 17.15 -4.19
C ILE A 332 -26.35 16.92 -4.20
N LEU A 333 -26.77 15.75 -4.68
CA LEU A 333 -28.17 15.31 -4.71
C LEU A 333 -28.50 14.35 -3.57
N LYS A 334 -27.54 13.50 -3.20
CA LYS A 334 -27.61 12.60 -2.04
C LYS A 334 -26.21 12.39 -1.48
N SER A 335 -26.10 12.16 -0.18
CA SER A 335 -24.81 11.92 0.47
C SER A 335 -24.94 10.91 1.59
N TRP A 336 -23.88 10.13 1.80
CA TRP A 336 -23.72 9.17 2.88
C TRP A 336 -22.43 9.48 3.62
N LYS A 337 -22.50 9.52 4.95
CA LYS A 337 -21.30 9.56 5.79
C LYS A 337 -20.65 8.19 5.74
N VAL A 338 -19.33 8.14 5.62
CA VAL A 338 -18.60 6.88 5.59
C VAL A 338 -17.96 6.67 6.97
N LYS A 339 -18.16 5.49 7.57
CA LYS A 339 -17.77 5.20 8.95
C LYS A 339 -16.91 3.95 9.07
N LEU A 340 -15.92 3.98 9.96
CA LEU A 340 -15.27 2.75 10.42
C LEU A 340 -16.29 1.84 11.09
N PRO A 341 -16.20 0.53 10.88
CA PRO A 341 -17.17 -0.41 11.41
C PRO A 341 -17.03 -0.58 12.92
N THR A 342 -18.10 -1.04 13.56
CA THR A 342 -18.04 -1.37 14.99
C THR A 342 -16.98 -2.44 15.25
N GLY A 343 -16.02 -2.14 16.13
CA GLY A 343 -14.91 -3.06 16.45
C GLY A 343 -13.63 -2.84 15.64
N ASP A 344 -13.60 -1.84 14.75
CA ASP A 344 -12.36 -1.43 14.08
C ASP A 344 -11.29 -1.01 15.09
N LYS A 345 -10.03 -1.40 14.83
CA LYS A 345 -8.91 -1.17 15.75
C LYS A 345 -8.56 0.31 15.90
N GLN A 346 -8.80 1.16 14.89
CA GLN A 346 -8.61 2.61 15.01
C GLN A 346 -9.57 3.25 16.02
N LEU A 347 -10.71 2.61 16.32
CA LEU A 347 -11.66 3.08 17.34
C LEU A 347 -11.19 2.79 18.77
N SER A 348 -10.19 1.92 18.91
CA SER A 348 -9.50 1.67 20.18
C SER A 348 -8.28 2.58 20.30
N THR A 349 -7.80 2.74 21.53
CA THR A 349 -6.57 3.48 21.81
C THR A 349 -5.38 2.86 21.08
N HIS A 350 -4.66 3.66 20.31
CA HIS A 350 -3.46 3.25 19.58
C HIS A 350 -2.39 4.34 19.61
N THR A 351 -1.17 3.97 19.20
CA THR A 351 -0.09 4.94 18.96
C THR A 351 -0.10 5.30 17.48
N SER A 352 0.03 6.59 17.16
CA SER A 352 0.21 7.04 15.79
C SER A 352 1.43 7.94 15.64
N TYR A 353 1.98 7.99 14.43
CA TYR A 353 3.09 8.87 14.08
C TYR A 353 2.62 9.83 12.98
N ILE A 354 2.65 11.12 13.26
CA ILE A 354 2.16 12.16 12.35
C ILE A 354 3.31 13.09 12.00
N TRP A 355 3.51 13.34 10.72
CA TRP A 355 4.49 14.32 10.26
C TRP A 355 4.07 15.74 10.64
N ASN A 356 4.95 16.46 11.34
CA ASN A 356 4.67 17.81 11.86
C ASN A 356 5.34 18.95 11.06
N ASN A 357 5.74 18.69 9.80
CA ASN A 357 6.60 19.52 8.95
C ASN A 357 8.11 19.48 9.23
N ASN A 358 8.55 18.78 10.27
CA ASN A 358 9.97 18.65 10.59
C ASN A 358 10.38 17.22 10.98
N THR A 359 9.55 16.54 11.78
CA THR A 359 9.76 15.17 12.23
C THR A 359 8.43 14.41 12.34
N PHE A 360 8.51 13.08 12.34
CA PHE A 360 7.40 12.24 12.77
C PHE A 360 7.25 12.34 14.29
N THR A 361 6.08 12.82 14.74
CA THR A 361 5.76 12.94 16.16
C THR A 361 4.93 11.75 16.59
N GLU A 362 5.40 11.05 17.62
CA GLU A 362 4.66 9.99 18.28
C GLU A 362 3.51 10.58 19.11
N ASN A 363 2.32 10.01 18.93
CA ASN A 363 1.13 10.31 19.70
C ASN A 363 0.65 9.00 20.34
N VAL A 364 1.08 8.75 21.58
CA VAL A 364 0.58 7.65 22.38
C VAL A 364 -0.81 8.03 22.89
N THR A 365 -1.81 7.16 22.75
CA THR A 365 -3.22 7.34 23.17
C THR A 365 -4.17 8.03 22.19
N VAL A 366 -3.89 7.98 20.89
CA VAL A 366 -4.87 8.41 19.88
C VAL A 366 -6.06 7.47 19.89
N GLN A 367 -7.24 8.05 19.77
CA GLN A 367 -8.49 7.33 19.54
C GLN A 367 -9.25 8.04 18.44
N ASP A 368 -9.62 7.31 17.39
CA ASP A 368 -10.44 7.82 16.31
C ASP A 368 -11.93 7.63 16.60
N ALA A 369 -12.76 8.45 15.96
CA ALA A 369 -14.20 8.27 15.96
C ALA A 369 -14.63 7.55 14.68
N ALA A 370 -15.80 6.91 14.71
CA ALA A 370 -16.31 6.14 13.58
C ALA A 370 -16.33 6.94 12.28
N ASP A 371 -16.77 8.20 12.31
CA ASP A 371 -16.83 9.09 11.14
C ASP A 371 -15.65 10.06 11.04
N LYS A 372 -14.75 10.11 12.03
CA LYS A 372 -13.61 11.05 12.09
C LYS A 372 -12.35 10.34 12.57
N PHE A 373 -11.61 9.85 11.60
CA PHE A 373 -10.44 9.00 11.78
C PHE A 373 -9.30 9.44 10.86
N ASN A 374 -8.07 9.14 11.27
CA ASN A 374 -6.90 9.39 10.44
C ASN A 374 -6.89 8.38 9.29
N VAL A 375 -6.51 8.86 8.11
CA VAL A 375 -6.17 7.96 6.99
C VAL A 375 -4.67 7.74 7.07
N VAL A 376 -4.26 6.50 7.32
CA VAL A 376 -2.86 6.13 7.53
C VAL A 376 -2.30 5.31 6.38
N ARG A 377 -0.99 5.37 6.14
CA ARG A 377 -0.35 4.60 5.06
C ARG A 377 -0.47 3.10 5.29
N ASN A 378 -0.31 2.33 4.21
CA ASN A 378 -0.36 0.88 4.23
C ASN A 378 -1.64 0.30 4.83
N HIS A 379 -2.72 1.07 4.88
CA HIS A 379 -4.07 0.62 5.22
C HIS A 379 -5.01 0.79 4.01
N LEU A 380 -6.00 -0.10 3.89
CA LEU A 380 -7.05 -0.03 2.87
C LEU A 380 -8.39 0.35 3.51
N TYR A 381 -9.06 1.36 2.97
CA TYR A 381 -10.41 1.77 3.37
C TYR A 381 -11.40 1.40 2.26
N SER A 382 -12.22 0.37 2.49
CA SER A 382 -13.11 -0.20 1.48
C SER A 382 -14.58 -0.02 1.84
N ILE A 383 -15.40 0.44 0.89
CA ILE A 383 -16.87 0.39 0.98
C ILE A 383 -17.34 -0.81 0.14
N GLY A 384 -17.94 -1.81 0.78
CA GLY A 384 -18.16 -3.13 0.18
C GLY A 384 -16.89 -3.99 0.16
N THR A 385 -17.02 -5.25 -0.26
CA THR A 385 -15.92 -6.24 -0.25
C THR A 385 -15.60 -6.66 -1.68
N ARG A 386 -14.33 -6.57 -2.08
CA ARG A 386 -13.83 -7.08 -3.36
C ARG A 386 -12.41 -7.60 -3.19
N THR A 387 -12.28 -8.92 -3.04
CA THR A 387 -10.99 -9.54 -2.74
C THR A 387 -10.09 -9.74 -3.95
N LEU A 388 -10.65 -10.05 -5.12
CA LEU A 388 -9.89 -10.38 -6.32
C LEU A 388 -10.16 -9.39 -7.45
N ASP A 389 -9.15 -9.09 -8.26
CA ASP A 389 -9.36 -8.28 -9.47
C ASP A 389 -10.32 -8.97 -10.46
N ALA A 390 -10.27 -10.30 -10.52
CA ALA A 390 -11.07 -11.17 -11.38
C ALA A 390 -11.70 -12.31 -10.55
N PRO A 391 -12.85 -12.06 -9.88
CA PRO A 391 -13.53 -13.09 -9.10
C PRO A 391 -14.11 -14.19 -10.01
N THR A 392 -14.14 -15.43 -9.54
CA THR A 392 -14.67 -16.57 -10.32
C THR A 392 -16.20 -16.57 -10.40
N GLN A 393 -16.87 -15.98 -9.40
CA GLN A 393 -18.32 -15.78 -9.34
C GLN A 393 -18.64 -14.41 -8.69
N PRO A 394 -18.71 -13.32 -9.48
CA PRO A 394 -18.92 -11.99 -8.93
C PRO A 394 -20.26 -11.83 -8.20
N GLY A 395 -20.27 -11.24 -7.00
CA GLY A 395 -21.48 -10.90 -6.24
C GLY A 395 -22.14 -12.05 -5.45
N THR A 396 -21.66 -13.28 -5.59
CA THR A 396 -22.22 -14.46 -4.89
C THR A 396 -21.31 -15.02 -3.79
N ASP A 397 -20.04 -14.61 -3.81
CA ASP A 397 -19.03 -14.98 -2.81
C ASP A 397 -19.07 -13.97 -1.64
N PRO A 398 -19.01 -14.40 -0.36
CA PRO A 398 -18.81 -13.48 0.76
C PRO A 398 -17.62 -12.53 0.59
N ASP A 399 -16.58 -12.94 -0.17
CA ASP A 399 -15.36 -12.17 -0.42
C ASP A 399 -15.47 -11.26 -1.69
N ASP A 400 -16.62 -11.24 -2.39
CA ASP A 400 -16.94 -10.31 -3.48
C ASP A 400 -18.41 -9.85 -3.40
N LYS A 401 -18.68 -8.89 -2.52
CA LYS A 401 -20.03 -8.40 -2.21
C LYS A 401 -20.11 -6.86 -2.25
N PRO A 402 -20.85 -6.27 -3.19
CA PRO A 402 -21.05 -4.82 -3.21
C PRO A 402 -21.93 -4.34 -2.04
N GLU A 403 -21.68 -3.11 -1.58
CA GLU A 403 -22.46 -2.44 -0.54
C GLU A 403 -23.72 -1.77 -1.15
N SER A 404 -24.89 -2.00 -0.57
CA SER A 404 -26.16 -1.42 -1.03
C SER A 404 -26.31 0.04 -0.58
N LEU A 405 -26.82 0.90 -1.46
CA LEU A 405 -27.10 2.31 -1.12
C LEU A 405 -28.50 2.57 -0.53
N VAL A 406 -29.31 1.52 -0.30
CA VAL A 406 -30.76 1.66 -0.02
C VAL A 406 -31.16 1.25 1.39
N ASN A 407 -30.42 0.37 2.07
CA ASN A 407 -30.70 -0.02 3.46
C ASN A 407 -29.41 -0.37 4.23
N LYS A 408 -29.39 -0.08 5.53
CA LYS A 408 -28.25 -0.32 6.42
C LYS A 408 -28.48 -1.48 7.37
N GLN A 409 -27.33 -1.95 7.88
CA GLN A 409 -27.11 -2.99 8.88
C GLN A 409 -27.07 -4.38 8.28
N GLU A 410 -25.97 -4.70 7.59
CA GLU A 410 -25.43 -6.05 7.67
C GLU A 410 -23.92 -6.05 7.42
N LEU A 411 -23.17 -6.34 8.48
CA LEU A 411 -21.72 -6.38 8.56
C LEU A 411 -21.26 -7.84 8.51
N VAL A 412 -20.52 -8.30 7.50
CA VAL A 412 -19.77 -9.58 7.57
C VAL A 412 -18.49 -9.60 6.70
N LEU A 413 -17.34 -9.45 7.39
CA LEU A 413 -16.03 -10.17 7.39
C LEU A 413 -15.38 -10.92 6.18
N LYS A 414 -14.06 -10.58 5.99
CA LYS A 414 -12.84 -11.28 5.44
C LYS A 414 -12.60 -11.24 3.90
N VAL A 415 -11.40 -11.33 3.24
CA VAL A 415 -9.91 -11.32 3.48
C VAL A 415 -9.12 -11.08 2.13
N ASN A 416 -7.77 -10.82 2.17
CA ASN A 416 -6.62 -10.95 1.17
C ASN A 416 -6.16 -9.79 0.21
N ASP A 417 -4.85 -9.44 -0.02
CA ASP A 417 -3.54 -9.96 0.50
C ASP A 417 -2.23 -9.05 0.62
N ASN A 418 -2.25 -7.77 1.04
CA ASN A 418 -1.24 -7.14 1.97
C ASN A 418 -1.37 -5.61 2.11
N TRP A 419 -2.17 -5.26 3.10
CA TRP A 419 -2.28 -4.03 3.85
C TRP A 419 -2.03 -4.40 5.32
N GLU A 420 -1.48 -3.48 6.11
CA GLU A 420 -1.36 -3.67 7.56
C GLU A 420 -2.75 -3.89 8.18
N VAL A 421 -3.74 -3.11 7.73
CA VAL A 421 -5.14 -3.22 8.13
C VAL A 421 -6.07 -2.94 6.93
N ILE A 422 -7.18 -3.65 6.88
CA ILE A 422 -8.31 -3.35 5.99
C ILE A 422 -9.48 -2.89 6.84
N HIS A 423 -9.98 -1.69 6.54
CA HIS A 423 -11.14 -1.06 7.16
C HIS A 423 -12.35 -1.25 6.26
N ASN A 424 -13.32 -2.05 6.71
CA ASN A 424 -14.57 -2.30 5.99
C ASN A 424 -15.59 -1.24 6.36
N MET A 425 -15.59 -0.15 5.61
CA MET A 425 -16.35 1.06 5.88
C MET A 425 -17.87 0.84 5.72
N GLU A 426 -18.64 1.41 6.64
CA GLU A 426 -20.10 1.43 6.63
C GLU A 426 -20.63 2.76 6.09
N LEU A 427 -21.80 2.74 5.44
CA LEU A 427 -22.48 3.94 4.95
C LEU A 427 -23.60 4.38 5.90
N GLU A 428 -23.58 5.67 6.29
CA GLU A 428 -24.63 6.33 7.07
C GLU A 428 -25.43 7.41 6.32
#